data_AF-A0A7X7XZ79-F1
#
_entry.id   AF-A0A7X7XZ79-F1
#
_cell.length_a   1.000
_cell.length_b   1.000
_cell.length_c   1.000
_cell.angle_alpha   90.00
_cell.angle_beta   90.00
_cell.angle_gamma   90.00
#
_symmetry.space_group_name_H-M   'P 1'
#
loop_
_entity.id
_entity.type
_entity.pdbx_description
1 polymer ?
#
loop_
_entity_poly.entity_id
_entity_poly.type
_entity_poly.pdbx_seq_one_letter_code
_entity_poly.pdbx_strand_id
1 'polypeptide(L)'
;TVTGVLNSSRQKVDYRNAELIERAIESYIFITEDAKLEYITYNADTIKNGDDSEKLILILQNKIICQKNGEELEPFLVPKDGNTPSVEYFTTQWENHKGYRIEIYPENMTCDVFPVEDILDAVININ
;
A
#
# COMPACT_ATOMS: atom_id res chain seq x y z
N THR A 1 -19.26 17.12 22.26
CA THR A 1 -18.97 15.67 22.07
C THR A 1 -19.00 15.22 20.61
N VAL A 2 -19.14 16.12 19.64
CA VAL A 2 -19.13 15.77 18.19
C VAL A 2 -17.69 15.59 17.68
N THR A 3 -16.73 16.34 18.22
CA THR A 3 -15.31 16.33 17.82
C THR A 3 -14.62 14.98 18.11
N GLY A 4 -14.92 14.34 19.24
CA GLY A 4 -14.33 13.04 19.59
C GLY A 4 -14.79 11.90 18.69
N VAL A 5 -16.07 11.90 18.30
CA VAL A 5 -16.64 10.88 17.42
C VAL A 5 -16.08 11.01 16.00
N LEU A 6 -15.98 12.23 15.45
CA LEU A 6 -15.37 12.44 14.14
C LEU A 6 -13.89 12.01 14.10
N ASN A 7 -13.12 12.32 15.15
CA ASN A 7 -11.71 11.90 15.22
C ASN A 7 -11.57 10.38 15.25
N SER A 8 -12.38 9.68 16.05
CA SER A 8 -12.39 8.21 16.06
C SER A 8 -12.79 7.61 14.70
N SER A 9 -13.70 8.26 13.97
CA SER A 9 -14.12 7.82 12.64
C SER A 9 -13.00 7.97 11.62
N ARG A 10 -12.28 9.09 11.61
CA ARG A 10 -11.14 9.34 10.70
C ARG A 10 -10.02 8.33 10.96
N GLN A 11 -9.67 8.12 12.23
CA GLN A 11 -8.67 7.13 12.61
C GLN A 11 -9.04 5.73 12.11
N LYS A 12 -10.31 5.33 12.24
CA LYS A 12 -10.81 4.04 11.74
C LYS A 12 -10.75 3.93 10.21
N VAL A 13 -10.92 5.03 9.47
CA VAL A 13 -10.76 5.03 8.02
C VAL A 13 -9.31 4.74 7.64
N ASP A 14 -8.35 5.34 8.35
CA ASP A 14 -6.93 5.13 8.05
C ASP A 14 -6.51 3.68 8.24
N TYR A 15 -6.91 3.04 9.34
CA TYR A 15 -6.68 1.61 9.57
C TYR A 15 -7.38 0.72 8.53
N ARG A 16 -8.58 1.11 8.08
CA ARG A 16 -9.26 0.37 7.01
C ARG A 16 -8.53 0.50 5.67
N ASN A 17 -7.97 1.67 5.36
CA ASN A 17 -7.15 1.87 4.18
C ASN A 17 -5.87 1.03 4.28
N ALA A 18 -5.23 0.99 5.45
CA ALA A 18 -4.07 0.13 5.70
C ALA A 18 -4.41 -1.35 5.41
N GLU A 19 -5.52 -1.87 5.93
CA GLU A 19 -5.99 -3.24 5.67
C GLU A 19 -6.26 -3.52 4.17
N LEU A 20 -6.73 -2.53 3.42
CA LEU A 20 -6.92 -2.67 1.96
C LEU A 20 -5.57 -2.73 1.22
N ILE A 21 -4.60 -1.91 1.63
CA ILE A 21 -3.25 -1.90 1.07
C ILE A 21 -2.56 -3.24 1.37
N GLU A 22 -2.65 -3.72 2.60
CA GLU A 22 -2.11 -5.02 3.05
C GLU A 22 -2.63 -6.16 2.16
N ARG A 23 -3.95 -6.28 2.03
CA ARG A 23 -4.58 -7.31 1.18
C ARG A 23 -4.16 -7.22 -0.28
N ALA A 24 -3.97 -6.01 -0.81
CA ALA A 24 -3.52 -5.82 -2.18
C ALA A 24 -2.08 -6.33 -2.37
N ILE A 25 -1.20 -6.05 -1.41
CA ILE A 25 0.20 -6.54 -1.41
C ILE A 25 0.22 -8.06 -1.28
N GLU A 26 -0.52 -8.63 -0.32
CA GLU A 26 -0.59 -10.08 -0.13
C GLU A 26 -1.14 -10.80 -1.38
N SER A 27 -2.15 -10.22 -2.03
CA SER A 27 -2.70 -10.75 -3.28
C SER A 27 -1.65 -10.78 -4.39
N TYR A 28 -0.87 -9.70 -4.54
CA TYR A 28 0.24 -9.65 -5.47
C TYR A 28 1.29 -10.73 -5.16
N ILE A 29 1.75 -10.81 -3.90
CA ILE A 29 2.74 -11.79 -3.45
C ILE A 29 2.25 -13.22 -3.72
N PHE A 30 0.99 -13.52 -3.40
CA PHE A 30 0.44 -14.85 -3.58
C PHE A 30 0.34 -15.26 -5.05
N ILE A 31 -0.07 -14.35 -5.93
CA ILE A 31 -0.24 -14.64 -7.37
C ILE A 31 1.11 -14.78 -8.08
N THR A 32 2.08 -13.96 -7.71
CA THR A 32 3.37 -13.87 -8.42
C THR A 32 4.48 -14.69 -7.76
N GLU A 33 4.27 -15.09 -6.50
CA GLU A 33 5.29 -15.58 -5.57
C GLU A 33 6.49 -14.62 -5.45
N ASP A 34 6.28 -13.32 -5.68
CA ASP A 34 7.29 -12.27 -5.54
C ASP A 34 7.21 -11.64 -4.15
N ALA A 35 7.60 -12.40 -3.14
CA ALA A 35 7.52 -11.98 -1.74
C ALA A 35 8.48 -10.82 -1.38
N LYS A 36 9.42 -10.46 -2.28
CA LYS A 36 10.36 -9.35 -2.11
C LYS A 36 10.02 -8.12 -2.95
N LEU A 37 8.95 -8.18 -3.74
CA LEU A 37 8.56 -7.13 -4.68
C LEU A 37 9.69 -6.76 -5.68
N GLU A 38 10.57 -7.71 -6.01
CA GLU A 38 11.71 -7.48 -6.92
C GLU A 38 11.26 -7.38 -8.38
N TYR A 39 10.09 -7.93 -8.70
CA TYR A 39 9.54 -8.05 -10.04
C TYR A 39 8.29 -7.20 -10.26
N ILE A 40 7.79 -6.49 -9.22
CA ILE A 40 6.69 -5.55 -9.36
C ILE A 40 7.19 -4.29 -10.07
N THR A 41 6.55 -3.94 -11.20
CA THR A 41 6.90 -2.72 -11.93
C THR A 41 5.69 -2.00 -12.50
N TYR A 42 5.80 -0.67 -12.56
CA TYR A 42 4.88 0.22 -13.27
C TYR A 42 5.70 1.34 -13.91
N ASN A 43 5.52 1.60 -15.21
CA ASN A 43 6.27 2.64 -15.95
C ASN A 43 7.80 2.60 -15.76
N ALA A 44 8.38 1.40 -15.60
CA ALA A 44 9.80 1.14 -15.30
C ALA A 44 10.28 1.53 -13.88
N ASP A 45 9.38 1.97 -13.00
CA ASP A 45 9.67 2.09 -11.58
C ASP A 45 9.68 0.72 -10.92
N THR A 46 10.68 0.48 -10.07
CA THR A 46 10.87 -0.71 -9.23
C THR A 46 10.74 -0.33 -7.77
N ILE A 47 10.35 -1.26 -6.90
CA ILE A 47 10.30 -1.05 -5.46
C ILE A 47 11.62 -1.46 -4.83
N LYS A 48 12.09 -0.66 -3.87
CA LYS A 48 13.28 -0.97 -3.06
C LYS A 48 12.95 -0.82 -1.58
N ASN A 49 13.71 -1.54 -0.76
CA ASN A 49 13.68 -1.34 0.68
C ASN A 49 14.03 0.12 1.04
N GLY A 50 13.21 0.75 1.87
CA GLY A 50 13.30 2.16 2.24
C GLY A 50 12.65 3.14 1.26
N ASP A 51 12.05 2.68 0.16
CA ASP A 51 11.25 3.55 -0.71
C ASP A 51 10.00 4.07 0.03
N ASP A 52 9.47 5.19 -0.44
CA ASP A 52 8.20 5.75 0.05
C ASP A 52 7.04 4.77 -0.18
N SER A 53 6.23 4.56 0.85
CA SER A 53 5.01 3.74 0.79
C SER A 53 4.04 4.19 -0.30
N GLU A 54 3.95 5.50 -0.59
CA GLU A 54 3.07 6.05 -1.62
C GLU A 54 3.38 5.47 -3.00
N LYS A 55 4.65 5.15 -3.26
CA LYS A 55 5.09 4.57 -4.52
C LYS A 55 4.43 3.20 -4.74
N LEU A 56 4.48 2.32 -3.74
CA LEU A 56 3.84 1.00 -3.83
C LEU A 56 2.31 1.12 -3.91
N ILE A 57 1.71 2.03 -3.14
CA ILE A 57 0.27 2.32 -3.21
C ILE A 57 -0.14 2.78 -4.62
N LEU A 58 0.67 3.59 -5.29
CA LEU A 58 0.39 4.02 -6.67
C LEU A 58 0.53 2.87 -7.67
N ILE A 59 1.55 2.02 -7.53
CA ILE A 59 1.75 0.84 -8.38
C ILE A 59 0.55 -0.10 -8.28
N LEU A 60 0.07 -0.38 -7.06
CA LEU A 60 -1.06 -1.29 -6.82
C LEU A 60 -2.39 -0.80 -7.40
N GLN A 61 -2.51 0.49 -7.68
CA GLN A 61 -3.68 1.08 -8.34
C GLN A 61 -3.64 0.98 -9.87
N ASN A 62 -2.49 0.60 -10.44
CA ASN A 62 -2.30 0.51 -11.88
C ASN A 62 -2.26 -0.95 -12.35
N LYS A 63 -2.28 -1.13 -13.68
CA LYS A 63 -1.91 -2.41 -14.28
C LYS A 63 -0.45 -2.68 -14.00
N ILE A 64 -0.19 -3.83 -13.39
CA ILE A 64 1.15 -4.23 -12.95
C ILE A 64 1.72 -5.22 -13.96
N ILE A 65 3.00 -5.08 -14.26
CA ILE A 65 3.74 -6.08 -15.03
C ILE A 65 4.64 -6.83 -14.06
N CYS A 66 4.40 -8.13 -13.89
CA CYS A 66 5.29 -9.00 -13.13
C CYS A 66 6.45 -9.44 -14.02
N GLN A 67 7.67 -8.97 -13.74
CA GLN A 67 8.84 -9.30 -14.58
C GLN A 67 9.27 -10.77 -14.51
N LYS A 68 8.85 -11.52 -13.48
CA LYS A 68 9.19 -12.94 -13.33
C LYS A 68 8.56 -13.81 -14.43
N ASN A 69 7.31 -13.54 -14.78
CA ASN A 69 6.52 -14.36 -15.71
C ASN A 69 5.98 -13.57 -16.92
N GLY A 70 6.13 -12.24 -16.94
CA GLY A 70 5.60 -11.37 -17.99
C GLY A 70 4.08 -11.19 -17.94
N GLU A 71 3.44 -11.57 -16.84
CA GLU A 71 2.00 -11.47 -16.67
C GLU A 71 1.59 -10.02 -16.37
N GLU A 72 0.55 -9.58 -17.06
CA GLU A 72 -0.12 -8.31 -16.79
C GLU A 72 -1.25 -8.55 -15.79
N LEU A 73 -1.11 -7.98 -14.60
CA LEU A 73 -2.07 -8.08 -13.53
C LEU A 73 -2.95 -6.82 -13.51
N GLU A 74 -4.25 -7.02 -13.34
CA GLU A 74 -5.19 -5.93 -13.11
C GLU A 74 -4.90 -5.25 -11.75
N PRO A 75 -5.32 -3.99 -11.54
CA PRO A 75 -5.10 -3.28 -10.29
C PRO A 75 -5.62 -4.05 -9.07
N PHE A 76 -4.77 -4.20 -8.05
CA PHE A 76 -5.15 -4.85 -6.78
C PHE A 76 -5.77 -3.87 -5.79
N LEU A 77 -5.50 -2.58 -5.96
CA LEU A 77 -6.00 -1.52 -5.10
C LEU A 77 -6.88 -0.58 -5.92
N VAL A 78 -8.19 -0.65 -5.72
CA VAL A 78 -9.14 0.21 -6.46
C VAL A 78 -9.66 1.31 -5.53
N PRO A 79 -9.52 2.60 -5.90
CA PRO A 79 -10.06 3.68 -5.09
C PRO A 79 -11.59 3.63 -5.04
N LYS A 80 -12.18 4.20 -3.97
CA LYS A 80 -13.64 4.17 -3.78
C LYS A 80 -14.41 4.94 -4.86
N ASP A 81 -13.83 6.03 -5.35
CA ASP A 81 -14.48 6.94 -6.29
C ASP A 81 -13.68 7.02 -7.59
N GLY A 82 -14.07 6.20 -8.57
CA GLY A 82 -13.49 6.19 -9.91
C GLY A 82 -12.41 5.12 -10.10
N ASN A 83 -11.96 4.99 -11.35
CA ASN A 83 -10.93 4.02 -11.75
C ASN A 83 -9.57 4.69 -12.03
N THR A 84 -9.41 5.95 -11.64
CA THR A 84 -8.16 6.69 -11.90
C THR A 84 -7.23 6.51 -10.71
N PRO A 85 -6.02 5.95 -10.90
CA PRO A 85 -5.02 5.81 -9.84
C PRO A 85 -4.71 7.18 -9.22
N SER A 86 -4.84 7.30 -7.90
CA SER A 86 -4.44 8.49 -7.16
C SER A 86 -4.16 8.14 -5.70
N VAL A 87 -2.99 8.56 -5.23
CA VAL A 87 -2.60 8.43 -3.82
C VAL A 87 -3.55 9.20 -2.90
N GLU A 88 -4.23 10.23 -3.43
CA GLU A 88 -5.20 11.05 -2.67
C GLU A 88 -6.36 10.23 -2.08
N TYR A 89 -6.79 9.15 -2.75
CA TYR A 89 -7.85 8.28 -2.25
C TYR A 89 -7.44 7.44 -1.05
N PHE A 90 -6.12 7.27 -0.86
CA PHE A 90 -5.54 6.53 0.24
C PHE A 90 -4.86 7.43 1.26
N THR A 91 -4.82 8.75 1.06
CA THR A 91 -4.24 9.69 2.03
C THR A 91 -4.94 9.59 3.38
N THR A 92 -4.15 9.70 4.45
CA THR A 92 -4.61 9.66 5.83
C THR A 92 -5.62 10.79 6.11
N GLN A 93 -6.67 10.45 6.85
CA GLN A 93 -7.78 11.33 7.17
C GLN A 93 -7.67 11.88 8.60
N TRP A 94 -7.01 11.14 9.51
CA TRP A 94 -6.77 11.61 10.87
C TRP A 94 -5.51 12.46 10.93
N GLU A 95 -5.61 13.64 11.56
CA GLU A 95 -4.56 14.68 11.52
C GLU A 95 -3.20 14.23 12.06
N ASN A 96 -3.19 13.23 12.94
CA ASN A 96 -1.95 12.70 13.50
C ASN A 96 -1.27 11.69 12.58
N HIS A 97 -2.01 10.97 11.73
CA HIS A 97 -1.40 10.03 10.79
C HIS A 97 -0.87 10.78 9.57
N LYS A 98 0.36 10.48 9.16
CA LYS A 98 1.09 11.15 8.07
C LYS A 98 1.32 10.27 6.84
N GLY A 99 1.14 8.96 6.96
CA GLY A 99 1.31 8.01 5.88
C GLY A 99 1.15 6.58 6.39
N TYR A 100 1.66 5.61 5.63
CA TYR A 100 1.64 4.19 6.00
C TYR A 100 3.04 3.63 6.05
N ARG A 101 3.34 2.85 7.08
CA ARG A 101 4.49 1.97 7.07
C ARG A 101 4.05 0.60 6.58
N ILE A 102 4.83 0.04 5.67
CA ILE A 102 4.57 -1.26 5.06
C ILE A 102 5.73 -2.17 5.48
N GLU A 103 5.43 -3.24 6.21
CA GLU A 103 6.41 -4.24 6.63
C GLU A 103 6.15 -5.54 5.88
N ILE A 104 7.08 -5.93 5.02
CA ILE A 104 6.99 -7.13 4.20
C ILE A 104 7.85 -8.21 4.84
N TYR A 105 7.30 -9.43 4.91
CA TYR A 105 7.93 -10.60 5.49
C TYR A 105 8.06 -11.70 4.43
N PRO A 106 9.13 -11.68 3.61
CA PRO A 106 9.29 -12.59 2.48
C PRO A 106 9.28 -14.07 2.87
N GLU A 107 9.83 -14.41 4.04
CA GLU A 107 9.85 -15.79 4.55
C GLU A 107 8.44 -16.35 4.82
N ASN A 108 7.50 -15.47 5.18
CA ASN A 108 6.12 -15.83 5.50
C ASN A 108 5.16 -15.57 4.34
N MET A 109 5.60 -14.87 3.29
CA MET A 109 4.76 -14.37 2.20
C MET A 109 3.60 -13.48 2.69
N THR A 110 3.84 -12.72 3.76
CA THR A 110 2.86 -11.81 4.37
C THR A 110 3.40 -10.39 4.46
N CYS A 111 2.52 -9.45 4.75
CA CYS A 111 2.91 -8.09 5.12
C CYS A 111 1.98 -7.52 6.18
N ASP A 112 2.45 -6.54 6.93
CA ASP A 112 1.64 -5.72 7.81
C ASP A 112 1.66 -4.27 7.31
N VAL A 113 0.50 -3.62 7.31
CA VAL A 113 0.40 -2.19 6.97
C VAL A 113 -0.30 -1.45 8.08
N PHE A 114 0.27 -0.32 8.49
CA PHE A 114 -0.33 0.50 9.53
C PHE A 114 0.01 1.97 9.36
N PRO A 115 -0.92 2.86 9.75
CA PRO A 115 -0.68 4.28 9.67
C PRO A 115 0.38 4.73 10.69
N VAL A 116 1.17 5.73 10.31
CA VAL A 116 2.26 6.28 11.15
C VAL A 116 2.07 7.75 11.46
N GLU A 117 2.60 8.21 12.59
CA GLU A 117 2.52 9.62 13.00
C GLU A 117 3.69 10.50 12.50
N ASP A 118 4.78 9.87 12.04
CA ASP A 118 5.91 10.54 11.40
C ASP A 118 5.94 10.19 9.91
N ILE A 119 6.11 11.19 9.05
CA ILE A 119 6.23 11.00 7.60
C ILE A 119 7.50 10.22 7.24
N LEU A 120 8.56 10.34 8.06
CA LEU A 120 9.80 9.61 7.84
C LEU A 120 9.65 8.09 8.04
N ASP A 121 8.61 7.68 8.77
CA ASP A 121 8.29 6.26 8.97
C ASP A 121 7.38 5.70 7.87
N ALA A 122 6.89 6.53 6.94
CA ALA A 122 5.96 6.14 5.87
C ALA A 122 6.68 5.45 4.70
N VAL A 123 7.44 4.39 5.02
CA VAL A 123 8.35 3.70 4.12
C VAL A 123 8.01 2.22 3.98
N ILE A 124 8.57 1.60 2.95
CA ILE A 124 8.50 0.16 2.69
C ILE A 124 9.72 -0.50 3.35
N ASN A 125 9.47 -1.43 4.26
CA ASN A 125 10.49 -2.25 4.90
C ASN A 125 10.37 -3.69 4.42
N ILE A 126 11.40 -4.21 3.76
CA ILE A 126 11.50 -5.62 3.37
C ILE A 126 12.45 -6.30 4.36
N ASN A 127 11.90 -7.14 5.23
CA ASN A 127 12.63 -7.78 6.33
C ASN A 127 13.31 -9.10 5.93
#